data_AF-A0A3D0XY83-F1
#
_entry.id   AF-A0A3D0XY83-F1
#
_cell.length_a   1.000
_cell.length_b   1.000
_cell.length_c   1.000
_cell.angle_alpha   90.00
_cell.angle_beta   90.00
_cell.angle_gamma   90.00
#
_symmetry.space_group_name_H-M   'P 1'
#
loop_
_entity.id
_entity.type
_entity.pdbx_description
1 polymer ?
#
loop_
_entity_poly.entity_id
_entity_poly.type
_entity_poly.pdbx_seq_one_letter_code
_entity_poly.pdbx_strand_id
1 'polypeptide(L)'
;MKNKIFLLIICLLVIICLIIIFIISKNRKKNEQQKDSIHHNSTELIENSDSKNLSEQKIENLKQDLGYNNNTDTTIYEIKNEYDGREVLTIKPNIQYKVAIAGAIKNAKPEFSELDKLLEQSPNESGIWITEDSREKVLKILKEITKSNYKIDNKGYLVQENNKNANEIDEKIKKIINEEKLYIIDIDKSAYIVDEVTGNIEEYPFEEIDPHTPFELFETENASMYIVTENTHNILNSKFIVDEILNTIND
;
A
#
# COMPACT_ATOMS: atom_id res chain seq x y z
N MET A 1 42.11 -18.88 14.45
CA MET A 1 40.94 -18.87 15.37
C MET A 1 39.68 -18.33 14.72
N LYS A 2 39.72 -17.23 13.95
CA LYS A 2 38.56 -16.67 13.24
C LYS A 2 37.83 -17.65 12.30
N ASN A 3 38.57 -18.45 11.54
CA ASN A 3 37.96 -19.41 10.59
C ASN A 3 37.26 -20.59 11.30
N LYS A 4 37.69 -20.97 12.52
CA LYS A 4 37.03 -22.01 13.31
C LYS A 4 35.73 -21.51 13.94
N ILE A 5 35.68 -20.24 14.31
CA ILE A 5 34.47 -19.57 14.83
C ILE A 5 33.45 -19.37 13.71
N PHE A 6 33.89 -18.98 12.50
CA PHE A 6 33.02 -18.86 11.34
C PHE A 6 32.38 -20.20 10.93
N LEU A 7 33.15 -21.30 10.98
CA LEU A 7 32.64 -22.65 10.72
C LEU A 7 31.62 -23.11 11.77
N LEU A 8 31.80 -22.73 13.04
CA LEU A 8 30.83 -23.02 14.11
C LEU A 8 29.51 -22.25 13.93
N ILE A 9 29.56 -21.00 13.47
CA ILE A 9 28.38 -20.18 13.20
C ILE A 9 27.57 -20.75 12.03
N ILE A 10 28.24 -21.18 10.95
CA ILE A 10 27.57 -21.84 9.81
C ILE A 10 26.91 -23.16 10.26
N CYS A 11 27.59 -23.94 11.08
CA CYS A 11 27.04 -25.20 11.60
C CYS A 11 25.78 -24.97 12.47
N LEU A 12 25.79 -23.89 13.28
CA LEU A 12 24.63 -23.48 14.08
C LEU A 12 23.44 -23.06 13.20
N LEU A 13 23.69 -22.29 12.13
CA LEU A 13 22.64 -21.86 11.20
C LEU A 13 21.99 -23.03 10.45
N VAL A 14 22.77 -24.05 10.07
CA VAL A 14 22.24 -25.26 9.43
C VAL A 14 21.31 -26.04 10.38
N ILE A 15 21.65 -26.13 11.67
CA ILE A 15 20.81 -26.79 12.67
C ILE A 15 19.48 -26.04 12.87
N ILE A 16 19.52 -24.70 12.89
CA ILE A 16 18.32 -23.86 12.99
C ILE A 16 17.41 -24.05 11.76
N CYS A 17 17.97 -24.10 10.55
CA CYS A 17 17.22 -24.37 9.32
C CYS A 17 16.55 -25.77 9.34
N LEU A 18 17.24 -26.79 9.87
CA LEU A 18 16.66 -28.14 10.00
C LEU A 18 15.50 -28.19 11.01
N ILE A 19 15.57 -27.42 12.10
CA ILE A 19 14.49 -27.30 13.08
C ILE A 19 13.26 -26.60 12.46
N ILE A 20 13.48 -25.54 11.67
CA ILE A 20 12.40 -24.83 10.97
C ILE A 20 11.69 -25.75 9.96
N ILE A 21 12.44 -26.53 9.17
CA ILE A 21 11.89 -27.52 8.24
C ILE A 21 11.09 -28.60 8.98
N PHE A 22 11.56 -29.04 10.15
CA PHE A 22 10.85 -30.00 10.98
C PHE A 22 9.54 -29.44 11.54
N ILE A 23 9.49 -28.17 11.95
CA ILE A 23 8.26 -27.51 12.42
C ILE A 23 7.24 -27.37 11.28
N ILE A 24 7.68 -26.93 10.09
CA ILE A 24 6.81 -26.77 8.91
C ILE A 24 6.22 -28.12 8.47
N SER A 25 7.04 -29.18 8.43
CA SER A 25 6.58 -30.53 8.06
C SER A 25 5.61 -31.15 9.09
N LYS A 26 5.79 -30.85 10.39
CA LYS A 26 4.84 -31.26 11.44
C LYS A 26 3.49 -30.54 11.32
N ASN A 27 3.49 -29.26 10.92
CA ASN A 27 2.26 -28.49 10.69
C ASN A 27 1.49 -28.94 9.44
N ARG A 28 2.19 -29.40 8.39
CA ARG A 28 1.52 -29.99 7.20
C ARG A 28 0.76 -31.29 7.51
N LYS A 29 1.30 -32.19 8.34
CA LYS A 29 0.62 -33.44 8.72
C LYS A 29 -0.66 -33.23 9.54
N LYS A 30 -0.82 -32.07 10.18
CA LYS A 30 -2.03 -31.73 10.94
C LYS A 30 -3.18 -31.23 10.03
N ASN A 31 -2.85 -30.71 8.84
CA ASN A 31 -3.82 -30.18 7.88
C ASN A 31 -4.33 -31.23 6.86
N GLU A 32 -3.66 -32.38 6.74
CA GLU A 32 -4.08 -33.46 5.83
C GLU A 32 -5.10 -34.45 6.44
N GLN A 33 -5.37 -34.40 7.75
CA GLN A 33 -6.36 -35.27 8.41
C GLN A 33 -7.76 -34.67 8.53
N GLN A 34 -8.01 -33.48 7.97
CA GLN A 34 -9.32 -32.81 8.03
C GLN A 34 -9.85 -32.43 6.64
N LYS A 35 -9.48 -33.20 5.60
CA LYS A 35 -9.91 -32.94 4.21
C LYS A 35 -10.63 -34.10 3.51
N ASP A 36 -10.90 -35.19 4.21
CA ASP A 36 -11.69 -36.31 3.68
C ASP A 36 -12.99 -36.47 4.47
N SER A 37 -13.99 -35.66 4.11
CA SER A 37 -15.41 -36.00 4.04
C SER A 37 -16.22 -34.73 3.87
N ILE A 38 -16.68 -34.47 2.64
CA ILE A 38 -18.07 -34.18 2.26
C ILE A 38 -18.04 -33.67 0.82
N HIS A 39 -18.54 -34.52 -0.07
CA HIS A 39 -18.75 -34.26 -1.48
C HIS A 39 -20.05 -33.45 -1.66
N HIS A 40 -19.97 -32.43 -2.51
CA HIS A 40 -21.02 -31.68 -3.22
C HIS A 40 -22.45 -31.66 -2.64
N ASN A 41 -22.89 -30.46 -2.27
CA ASN A 41 -24.03 -29.85 -2.96
C ASN A 41 -23.89 -28.33 -2.95
N SER A 42 -24.16 -27.74 -4.11
CA SER A 42 -24.31 -26.31 -4.39
C SER A 42 -25.42 -25.69 -3.53
N THR A 43 -25.08 -24.62 -2.81
CA THR A 43 -26.07 -23.70 -2.22
C THR A 43 -25.46 -22.30 -2.22
N GLU A 44 -25.85 -21.46 -3.18
CA GLU A 44 -26.00 -20.03 -2.89
C GLU A 44 -26.97 -19.89 -1.72
N LEU A 45 -26.72 -18.89 -0.86
CA LEU A 45 -27.56 -18.28 0.17
C LEU A 45 -27.10 -18.51 1.62
N ILE A 46 -26.94 -17.37 2.30
CA ILE A 46 -26.80 -17.09 3.75
C ILE A 46 -25.37 -17.15 4.32
N GLU A 47 -24.53 -16.16 3.97
CA GLU A 47 -23.48 -15.70 4.89
C GLU A 47 -24.14 -14.85 5.99
N ASN A 48 -24.11 -15.38 7.21
CA ASN A 48 -24.99 -15.05 8.34
C ASN A 48 -24.72 -13.67 8.98
N SER A 49 -25.80 -13.00 9.38
CA SER A 49 -25.79 -11.81 10.27
C SER A 49 -25.01 -11.99 11.57
N ASP A 50 -24.90 -13.23 12.06
CA ASP A 50 -24.31 -13.56 13.35
C ASP A 50 -22.78 -13.44 13.37
N SER A 51 -22.09 -13.72 12.26
CA SER A 51 -20.63 -13.58 12.17
C SER A 51 -20.22 -12.12 12.07
N LYS A 52 -20.97 -11.31 11.30
CA LYS A 52 -20.76 -9.86 11.19
C LYS A 52 -20.94 -9.18 12.55
N ASN A 53 -22.03 -9.48 13.25
CA ASN A 53 -22.29 -8.98 14.60
C ASN A 53 -21.17 -9.35 15.60
N LEU A 54 -20.63 -10.57 15.53
CA LEU A 54 -19.54 -11.00 16.42
C LEU A 54 -18.23 -10.24 16.15
N SER A 55 -17.92 -9.98 14.88
CA SER A 55 -16.73 -9.19 14.51
C SER A 55 -16.82 -7.73 14.95
N GLU A 56 -17.98 -7.10 14.78
CA GLU A 56 -18.22 -5.71 15.19
C GLU A 56 -18.15 -5.56 16.72
N GLN A 57 -18.72 -6.51 17.47
CA GLN A 57 -18.59 -6.55 18.93
C GLN A 57 -17.14 -6.70 19.39
N LYS A 58 -16.36 -7.53 18.71
CA LYS A 58 -14.95 -7.73 19.04
C LYS A 58 -14.13 -6.45 18.81
N ILE A 59 -14.38 -5.74 17.71
CA ILE A 59 -13.74 -4.44 17.43
C ILE A 59 -14.13 -3.42 18.50
N GLU A 60 -15.39 -3.36 18.91
CA GLU A 60 -15.84 -2.40 19.93
C GLU A 60 -15.17 -2.65 21.30
N ASN A 61 -15.03 -3.92 21.70
CA ASN A 61 -14.31 -4.28 22.92
C ASN A 61 -12.82 -3.87 22.83
N LEU A 62 -12.16 -4.16 21.70
CA LEU A 62 -10.76 -3.77 21.51
C LEU A 62 -10.58 -2.24 21.49
N LYS A 63 -11.51 -1.48 20.91
CA LYS A 63 -11.47 -0.01 20.95
C LYS A 63 -11.47 0.48 22.40
N GLN A 64 -12.37 -0.06 23.22
CA GLN A 64 -12.47 0.30 24.63
C GLN A 64 -11.19 -0.07 25.41
N ASP A 65 -10.68 -1.28 25.21
CA ASP A 65 -9.49 -1.79 25.91
C ASP A 65 -8.21 -1.03 25.53
N LEU A 66 -8.10 -0.61 24.26
CA LEU A 66 -6.94 0.09 23.72
C LEU A 66 -7.04 1.62 23.83
N GLY A 67 -8.15 2.16 24.34
CA GLY A 67 -8.36 3.60 24.54
C GLY A 67 -8.65 4.40 23.27
N TYR A 68 -9.22 3.75 22.26
CA TYR A 68 -9.66 4.40 21.02
C TYR A 68 -10.91 5.25 21.28
N ASN A 69 -11.22 6.16 20.38
CA ASN A 69 -12.46 6.93 20.46
C ASN A 69 -13.68 6.01 20.28
N ASN A 70 -14.49 5.89 21.33
CA ASN A 70 -15.66 5.00 21.32
C ASN A 70 -16.73 5.44 20.29
N ASN A 71 -16.77 6.71 19.89
CA ASN A 71 -17.73 7.21 18.90
C ASN A 71 -17.33 6.92 17.44
N THR A 72 -16.16 6.34 17.20
CA THR A 72 -15.69 6.05 15.85
C THR A 72 -16.44 4.87 15.25
N ASP A 73 -16.80 5.01 13.97
CA ASP A 73 -17.39 3.93 13.18
C ASP A 73 -16.49 2.69 13.15
N THR A 74 -16.98 1.55 13.65
CA THR A 74 -16.22 0.30 13.71
C THR A 74 -15.96 -0.29 12.33
N THR A 75 -16.73 0.09 11.31
CA THR A 75 -16.63 -0.48 9.97
C THR A 75 -15.35 -0.07 9.24
N ILE A 76 -14.62 0.93 9.72
CA ILE A 76 -13.35 1.37 9.15
C ILE A 76 -12.15 0.53 9.62
N TYR A 77 -12.32 -0.30 10.67
CA TYR A 77 -11.24 -1.06 11.29
C TYR A 77 -11.18 -2.52 10.85
N GLU A 78 -9.98 -3.07 10.87
CA GLU A 78 -9.71 -4.51 10.85
C GLU A 78 -8.81 -4.91 12.02
N ILE A 79 -8.95 -6.16 12.47
CA ILE A 79 -8.11 -6.73 13.53
C ILE A 79 -6.88 -7.37 12.88
N LYS A 80 -5.70 -6.98 13.34
CA LYS A 80 -4.43 -7.61 12.97
C LYS A 80 -3.77 -8.25 14.18
N ASN A 81 -2.97 -9.28 13.93
CA ASN A 81 -2.13 -9.90 14.95
C ASN A 81 -0.71 -9.38 14.79
N GLU A 82 -0.15 -8.85 15.87
CA GLU A 82 1.27 -8.56 15.96
C GLU A 82 2.11 -9.85 16.06
N TYR A 83 3.44 -9.72 15.94
CA TYR A 83 4.38 -10.84 16.00
C TYR A 83 4.26 -11.67 17.30
N ASP A 84 3.91 -11.02 18.41
CA ASP A 84 3.71 -11.67 19.71
C ASP A 84 2.29 -12.23 19.91
N GLY A 85 1.44 -12.16 18.88
CA GLY A 85 0.08 -12.66 18.89
C GLY A 85 -0.93 -11.70 19.53
N ARG A 86 -0.55 -10.48 19.89
CA ARG A 86 -1.49 -9.46 20.36
C ARG A 86 -2.37 -8.99 19.21
N GLU A 87 -3.66 -8.89 19.49
CA GLU A 87 -4.62 -8.30 18.56
C GLU A 87 -4.59 -6.78 18.67
N VAL A 88 -4.45 -6.11 17.53
CA VAL A 88 -4.48 -4.66 17.41
C VAL A 88 -5.54 -4.26 16.39
N LEU A 89 -6.04 -3.04 16.54
CA LEU A 89 -6.91 -2.43 15.53
C LEU A 89 -6.06 -1.61 14.58
N THR A 90 -6.29 -1.76 13.29
CA THR A 90 -5.71 -0.90 12.26
C THR A 90 -6.81 -0.45 11.32
N ILE A 91 -6.65 0.72 10.68
CA ILE A 91 -7.58 1.14 9.64
C ILE A 91 -7.43 0.21 8.44
N LYS A 92 -8.57 -0.20 7.85
CA LYS A 92 -8.55 -1.03 6.64
C LYS A 92 -7.78 -0.32 5.51
N PRO A 93 -6.85 -1.00 4.81
CA PRO A 93 -6.06 -0.40 3.74
C PRO A 93 -6.90 0.28 2.65
N ASN A 94 -8.05 -0.31 2.30
CA ASN A 94 -8.96 0.28 1.31
C ASN A 94 -9.59 1.60 1.78
N ILE A 95 -9.80 1.79 3.09
CA ILE A 95 -10.29 3.06 3.64
C ILE A 95 -9.18 4.11 3.59
N GLN A 96 -7.95 3.77 3.99
CA GLN A 96 -6.81 4.69 3.86
C GLN A 96 -6.59 5.12 2.41
N TYR A 97 -6.58 4.17 1.48
CA TYR A 97 -6.48 4.44 0.04
C TYR A 97 -7.57 5.39 -0.46
N LYS A 98 -8.84 5.13 -0.10
CA LYS A 98 -9.99 5.97 -0.49
C LYS A 98 -9.85 7.40 0.02
N VAL A 99 -9.40 7.59 1.26
CA VAL A 99 -9.23 8.91 1.86
C VAL A 99 -8.05 9.65 1.20
N ALA A 100 -6.92 8.98 0.99
CA ALA A 100 -5.75 9.56 0.34
C ALA A 100 -6.07 10.08 -1.06
N ILE A 101 -6.67 9.24 -1.91
CA ILE A 101 -7.01 9.65 -3.29
C ILE A 101 -8.11 10.73 -3.31
N ALA A 102 -9.10 10.65 -2.41
CA ALA A 102 -10.14 11.69 -2.31
C ALA A 102 -9.52 13.04 -1.90
N GLY A 103 -8.55 13.02 -0.98
CA GLY A 103 -7.76 14.18 -0.59
C GLY A 103 -7.01 14.80 -1.77
N ALA A 104 -6.32 13.97 -2.55
CA ALA A 104 -5.58 14.41 -3.74
C ALA A 104 -6.50 14.95 -4.85
N ILE A 105 -7.65 14.31 -5.13
CA ILE A 105 -8.63 14.79 -6.12
C ILE A 105 -9.26 16.11 -5.67
N LYS A 106 -9.61 16.21 -4.38
CA LYS A 106 -10.24 17.41 -3.81
C LYS A 106 -9.24 18.57 -3.62
N ASN A 107 -7.95 18.25 -3.49
CA ASN A 107 -6.89 19.15 -3.04
C ASN A 107 -7.28 19.88 -1.73
N ALA A 108 -7.90 19.14 -0.81
CA ALA A 108 -8.32 19.59 0.51
C ALA A 108 -8.76 18.38 1.35
N LYS A 109 -8.89 18.59 2.66
CA LYS A 109 -9.40 17.59 3.59
C LYS A 109 -10.77 17.04 3.14
N PRO A 110 -10.88 15.73 2.82
CA PRO A 110 -12.16 15.13 2.47
C PRO A 110 -12.99 14.82 3.73
N GLU A 111 -14.29 14.65 3.54
CA GLU A 111 -15.20 14.08 4.54
C GLU A 111 -15.61 12.65 4.15
N PHE A 112 -15.87 11.78 5.14
CA PHE A 112 -16.35 10.41 4.88
C PHE A 112 -17.62 10.37 4.01
N SER A 113 -18.53 11.33 4.23
CA SER A 113 -19.83 11.42 3.56
C SER A 113 -19.74 11.71 2.06
N GLU A 114 -18.62 12.25 1.58
CA GLU A 114 -18.41 12.62 0.18
C GLU A 114 -17.43 11.71 -0.56
N LEU A 115 -16.77 10.75 0.13
CA LEU A 115 -15.74 9.91 -0.47
C LEU A 115 -16.24 9.21 -1.73
N ASP A 116 -17.37 8.51 -1.66
CA ASP A 116 -17.87 7.75 -2.82
C ASP A 116 -18.14 8.66 -4.03
N LYS A 117 -18.63 9.89 -3.80
CA LYS A 117 -18.87 10.88 -4.86
C LYS A 117 -17.55 11.41 -5.46
N LEU A 118 -16.54 11.66 -4.65
CA LEU A 118 -15.22 12.10 -5.14
C LEU A 118 -14.56 10.98 -5.96
N LEU A 119 -14.72 9.74 -5.51
CA LEU A 119 -14.15 8.56 -6.15
C LEU A 119 -14.82 8.19 -7.48
N GLU A 120 -16.01 8.71 -7.80
CA GLU A 120 -16.57 8.61 -9.16
C GLU A 120 -15.66 9.27 -10.22
N GLN A 121 -14.80 10.21 -9.79
CA GLN A 121 -13.81 10.89 -10.64
C GLN A 121 -12.45 10.17 -10.63
N SER A 122 -12.31 9.09 -9.86
CA SER A 122 -11.06 8.33 -9.75
C SER A 122 -10.71 7.66 -11.08
N PRO A 123 -9.41 7.56 -11.44
CA PRO A 123 -8.96 6.65 -12.49
C PRO A 123 -9.40 5.21 -12.20
N ASN A 124 -9.72 4.47 -13.26
CA ASN A 124 -10.12 3.06 -13.19
C ASN A 124 -9.49 2.17 -14.28
N GLU A 125 -8.71 2.75 -15.19
CA GLU A 125 -7.92 2.02 -16.19
C GLU A 125 -6.53 1.71 -15.62
N SER A 126 -5.92 0.60 -16.05
CA SER A 126 -4.54 0.26 -15.68
C SER A 126 -3.53 1.25 -16.25
N GLY A 127 -2.34 1.29 -15.65
CA GLY A 127 -1.26 2.21 -16.01
C GLY A 127 -1.01 3.26 -14.93
N ILE A 128 -0.24 4.29 -15.28
CA ILE A 128 0.18 5.34 -14.34
C ILE A 128 -0.69 6.58 -14.56
N TRP A 129 -1.59 6.87 -13.62
CA TRP A 129 -2.38 8.10 -13.58
C TRP A 129 -1.72 9.14 -12.68
N ILE A 130 -1.76 10.40 -13.10
CA ILE A 130 -1.13 11.52 -12.38
C ILE A 130 -2.17 12.59 -12.07
N THR A 131 -2.25 12.97 -10.79
CA THR A 131 -3.14 14.05 -10.31
C THR A 131 -2.86 15.35 -11.06
N GLU A 132 -3.90 16.15 -11.30
CA GLU A 132 -3.82 17.34 -12.16
C GLU A 132 -2.66 18.28 -11.75
N ASP A 133 -2.58 18.60 -10.47
CA ASP A 133 -1.60 19.55 -9.92
C ASP A 133 -0.14 19.01 -9.96
N SER A 134 0.03 17.71 -10.13
CA SER A 134 1.33 17.04 -10.15
C SER A 134 1.90 16.82 -11.55
N ARG A 135 1.08 16.97 -12.60
CA ARG A 135 1.47 16.62 -13.99
C ARG A 135 2.73 17.34 -14.45
N GLU A 136 2.81 18.66 -14.27
CA GLU A 136 3.98 19.43 -14.71
C GLU A 136 5.25 19.03 -13.96
N LYS A 137 5.15 18.82 -12.64
CA LYS A 137 6.27 18.40 -11.79
C LYS A 137 6.77 17.01 -12.19
N VAL A 138 5.88 16.04 -12.39
CA VAL A 138 6.23 14.69 -12.84
C VAL A 138 6.94 14.73 -14.20
N LEU A 139 6.38 15.44 -15.18
CA LEU A 139 7.00 15.55 -16.51
C LEU A 139 8.38 16.20 -16.45
N LYS A 140 8.58 17.20 -15.58
CA LYS A 140 9.87 17.82 -15.36
C LYS A 140 10.89 16.82 -14.78
N ILE A 141 10.52 16.09 -13.74
CA ILE A 141 11.37 15.06 -13.12
C ILE A 141 11.78 14.02 -14.16
N LEU A 142 10.81 13.49 -14.91
CA LEU A 142 11.09 12.48 -15.94
C LEU A 142 12.07 13.01 -16.99
N LYS A 143 11.87 14.23 -17.49
CA LYS A 143 12.78 14.85 -18.47
C LYS A 143 14.24 14.95 -17.99
N GLU A 144 14.47 15.05 -16.68
CA GLU A 144 15.81 15.13 -16.09
C GLU A 144 16.51 13.76 -16.03
N ILE A 145 15.75 12.68 -15.84
CA ILE A 145 16.30 11.35 -15.50
C ILE A 145 16.13 10.30 -16.61
N THR A 146 15.24 10.54 -17.58
CA THR A 146 14.95 9.61 -18.68
C THR A 146 15.57 10.07 -19.99
N LYS A 147 15.52 9.21 -21.01
CA LYS A 147 15.83 9.60 -22.39
C LYS A 147 14.58 9.71 -23.25
N SER A 148 13.50 9.01 -22.95
CA SER A 148 12.24 9.11 -23.70
C SER A 148 11.50 10.41 -23.42
N ASN A 149 10.65 10.80 -24.36
CA ASN A 149 9.68 11.85 -24.12
C ASN A 149 8.44 11.23 -23.45
N TYR A 150 7.87 11.97 -22.51
CA TYR A 150 6.65 11.59 -21.81
C TYR A 150 5.62 12.71 -21.97
N LYS A 151 4.36 12.31 -21.98
CA LYS A 151 3.22 13.23 -21.91
C LYS A 151 2.13 12.65 -21.03
N ILE A 152 1.22 13.50 -20.62
CA ILE A 152 -0.04 13.08 -19.98
C ILE A 152 -1.13 13.12 -21.05
N ASP A 153 -1.90 12.05 -21.16
CA ASP A 153 -3.05 12.02 -22.06
C ASP A 153 -4.24 12.82 -21.49
N ASN A 154 -5.34 12.87 -22.23
CA ASN A 154 -6.54 13.61 -21.83
C ASN A 154 -7.30 12.98 -20.65
N LYS A 155 -6.96 11.75 -20.25
CA LYS A 155 -7.53 11.06 -19.09
C LYS A 155 -6.65 11.18 -17.85
N GLY A 156 -5.46 11.76 -17.98
CA GLY A 156 -4.50 11.92 -16.88
C GLY A 156 -3.44 10.82 -16.79
N TYR A 157 -3.35 9.93 -17.79
CA TYR A 157 -2.40 8.83 -17.79
C TYR A 157 -1.08 9.19 -18.45
N LEU A 158 0.02 8.71 -17.87
CA LEU A 158 1.36 8.85 -18.40
C LEU A 158 1.53 7.99 -19.65
N VAL A 159 1.95 8.63 -20.73
CA VAL A 159 2.26 7.97 -22.01
C VAL A 159 3.71 8.22 -22.35
N GLN A 160 4.46 7.14 -22.55
CA GLN A 160 5.81 7.20 -23.10
C GLN A 160 5.74 7.26 -24.63
N GLU A 161 6.37 8.27 -25.21
CA GLU A 161 6.52 8.37 -26.66
C GLU A 161 7.72 7.56 -27.13
N ASN A 162 7.61 6.92 -28.32
CA ASN A 162 8.65 6.05 -28.85
C ASN A 162 10.01 6.76 -28.92
N ASN A 163 11.02 6.21 -28.22
CA ASN A 163 12.40 6.63 -28.32
C ASN A 163 13.33 5.44 -28.62
N LYS A 164 14.27 5.61 -29.56
CA LYS A 164 15.28 4.61 -29.93
C LYS A 164 16.44 4.47 -28.93
N ASN A 165 16.57 5.41 -27.98
CA ASN A 165 17.68 5.49 -27.02
C ASN A 165 17.19 5.44 -25.56
N ALA A 166 16.22 4.58 -25.26
CA ALA A 166 15.69 4.37 -23.91
C ALA A 166 16.80 3.93 -22.92
N ASN A 167 16.77 4.46 -21.70
CA ASN A 167 17.61 4.03 -20.59
C ASN A 167 16.90 3.00 -19.69
N GLU A 168 17.53 2.54 -18.61
CA GLU A 168 16.94 1.52 -17.72
C GLU A 168 15.63 2.01 -17.06
N ILE A 169 15.55 3.28 -16.66
CA ILE A 169 14.36 3.88 -16.04
C ILE A 169 13.23 3.94 -17.08
N ASP A 170 13.54 4.29 -18.32
CA ASP A 170 12.59 4.29 -19.43
C ASP A 170 11.93 2.92 -19.60
N GLU A 171 12.72 1.84 -19.58
CA GLU A 171 12.21 0.47 -19.75
C GLU A 171 11.37 0.01 -18.54
N LYS A 172 11.75 0.38 -17.31
CA LYS A 172 10.95 0.08 -16.10
C LYS A 172 9.60 0.79 -16.15
N ILE A 173 9.58 2.09 -16.46
CA ILE A 173 8.33 2.85 -16.59
C ILE A 173 7.46 2.25 -17.70
N LYS A 174 8.06 1.88 -18.85
CA LYS A 174 7.33 1.24 -19.94
C LYS A 174 6.64 -0.04 -19.50
N LYS A 175 7.33 -0.89 -18.73
CA LYS A 175 6.77 -2.13 -18.21
C LYS A 175 5.53 -1.82 -17.36
N ILE A 176 5.65 -0.91 -16.41
CA ILE A 176 4.59 -0.52 -15.47
C ILE A 176 3.38 0.09 -16.19
N ILE A 177 3.60 0.95 -17.20
CA ILE A 177 2.51 1.51 -18.03
C ILE A 177 1.68 0.40 -18.70
N ASN A 178 2.28 -0.74 -19.02
CA ASN A 178 1.63 -1.86 -19.70
C ASN A 178 1.19 -3.00 -18.74
N GLU A 179 1.35 -2.84 -17.43
CA GLU A 179 0.88 -3.81 -16.43
C GLU A 179 -0.63 -3.67 -16.20
N GLU A 180 -1.30 -4.76 -15.82
CA GLU A 180 -2.75 -4.79 -15.52
C GLU A 180 -3.05 -4.30 -14.09
N LYS A 181 -2.40 -3.21 -13.66
CA LYS A 181 -2.58 -2.58 -12.34
C LYS A 181 -2.63 -1.05 -12.47
N LEU A 182 -3.42 -0.40 -11.63
CA LEU A 182 -3.48 1.06 -11.56
C LEU A 182 -2.42 1.60 -10.60
N TYR A 183 -1.62 2.55 -11.06
CA TYR A 183 -0.67 3.31 -10.25
C TYR A 183 -1.07 4.77 -10.25
N ILE A 184 -1.17 5.38 -9.08
CA ILE A 184 -1.51 6.80 -8.93
C ILE A 184 -0.30 7.51 -8.37
N ILE A 185 0.10 8.59 -9.02
CA ILE A 185 1.19 9.45 -8.56
C ILE A 185 0.62 10.83 -8.25
N ASP A 186 0.85 11.27 -7.02
CA ASP A 186 0.64 12.64 -6.57
C ASP A 186 1.96 13.20 -6.04
N ILE A 187 2.17 14.51 -6.09
CA ILE A 187 3.33 15.21 -5.54
C ILE A 187 2.83 16.27 -4.56
N ASP A 188 2.97 15.95 -3.28
CA ASP A 188 2.56 16.82 -2.16
C ASP A 188 3.48 16.58 -0.94
N LYS A 189 3.42 17.48 0.03
CA LYS A 189 4.19 17.43 1.30
C LYS A 189 3.43 16.70 2.41
N SER A 190 2.13 16.52 2.22
CA SER A 190 1.22 15.89 3.18
C SER A 190 0.23 14.96 2.48
N ALA A 191 -0.35 14.06 3.25
CA ALA A 191 -1.42 13.17 2.83
C ALA A 191 -2.61 13.32 3.77
N TYR A 192 -3.82 13.04 3.30
CA TYR A 192 -4.94 12.84 4.22
C TYR A 192 -5.05 11.35 4.57
N ILE A 193 -5.04 11.05 5.86
CA ILE A 193 -5.16 9.69 6.39
C ILE A 193 -6.28 9.64 7.42
N VAL A 194 -6.76 8.44 7.74
CA VAL A 194 -7.58 8.21 8.93
C VAL A 194 -6.66 7.92 10.10
N ASP A 195 -6.71 8.75 11.14
CA ASP A 195 -6.00 8.49 12.38
C ASP A 195 -6.60 7.27 13.09
N GLU A 196 -5.75 6.33 13.50
CA GLU A 196 -6.22 5.03 14.01
C GLU A 196 -6.98 5.20 15.32
N VAL A 197 -6.55 6.12 16.19
CA VAL A 197 -7.09 6.26 17.55
C VAL A 197 -8.40 7.04 17.56
N THR A 198 -8.43 8.17 16.86
CA THR A 198 -9.59 9.06 16.81
C THR A 198 -10.59 8.65 15.74
N GLY A 199 -10.14 7.97 14.68
CA GLY A 199 -10.94 7.64 13.51
C GLY A 199 -11.27 8.82 12.60
N ASN A 200 -10.68 9.99 12.87
CA ASN A 200 -10.91 11.17 12.07
C ASN A 200 -9.98 11.14 10.84
N ILE A 201 -10.45 11.73 9.76
CA ILE A 201 -9.55 12.11 8.66
C ILE A 201 -8.67 13.24 9.18
N GLU A 202 -7.36 13.13 9.04
CA GLU A 202 -6.36 14.11 9.47
C GLU A 202 -5.32 14.33 8.38
N GLU A 203 -4.70 15.50 8.41
CA GLU A 203 -3.55 15.80 7.55
C GLU A 203 -2.30 15.21 8.20
N TYR A 204 -1.59 14.38 7.44
CA TYR A 204 -0.34 13.76 7.83
C TYR A 204 0.81 14.41 7.04
N PRO A 205 1.55 15.35 7.65
CA PRO A 205 2.62 16.09 6.99
C PRO A 205 3.93 15.29 6.97
N PHE A 206 3.93 14.19 6.22
CA PHE A 206 5.04 13.22 6.19
C PHE A 206 6.39 13.86 5.82
N GLU A 207 6.41 14.84 4.93
CA GLU A 207 7.66 15.50 4.51
C GLU A 207 8.25 16.38 5.62
N GLU A 208 7.41 16.99 6.46
CA GLU A 208 7.88 17.78 7.61
C GLU A 208 8.38 16.87 8.74
N ILE A 209 7.72 15.73 8.93
CA ILE A 209 8.06 14.74 9.96
C ILE A 209 9.40 14.07 9.63
N ASP A 210 9.59 13.61 8.39
CA ASP A 210 10.84 13.04 7.91
C ASP A 210 11.14 13.50 6.47
N PRO A 211 12.02 14.50 6.30
CA PRO A 211 12.43 14.99 4.98
C PRO A 211 13.20 13.98 4.11
N HIS A 212 13.55 12.80 4.65
CA HIS A 212 14.16 11.71 3.89
C HIS A 212 13.14 10.74 3.29
N THR A 213 11.85 10.88 3.62
CA THR A 213 10.77 10.05 3.07
C THR A 213 10.51 10.40 1.60
N PRO A 214 10.75 9.48 0.64
CA PRO A 214 10.55 9.78 -0.78
C PRO A 214 9.07 9.81 -1.18
N PHE A 215 8.21 9.05 -0.49
CA PHE A 215 6.77 9.02 -0.71
C PHE A 215 6.05 8.32 0.46
N GLU A 216 4.75 8.57 0.55
CA GLU A 216 3.80 7.74 1.30
C GLU A 216 3.05 6.80 0.35
N LEU A 217 2.82 5.56 0.80
CA LEU A 217 2.25 4.50 -0.03
C LEU A 217 0.89 4.02 0.53
N PHE A 218 -0.11 4.00 -0.34
CA PHE A 218 -1.44 3.47 -0.04
C PHE A 218 -1.81 2.41 -1.08
N GLU A 219 -2.13 1.20 -0.64
CA GLU A 219 -2.35 0.08 -1.55
C GLU A 219 -3.68 -0.64 -1.32
N THR A 220 -4.21 -1.14 -2.43
CA THR A 220 -5.28 -2.11 -2.50
C THR A 220 -4.82 -3.27 -3.39
N GLU A 221 -5.65 -4.30 -3.52
CA GLU A 221 -5.36 -5.42 -4.43
C GLU A 221 -5.13 -4.96 -5.88
N ASN A 222 -5.87 -3.94 -6.34
CA ASN A 222 -5.91 -3.54 -7.75
C ASN A 222 -5.20 -2.21 -8.05
N ALA A 223 -4.78 -1.48 -7.02
CA ALA A 223 -4.21 -0.15 -7.19
C ALA A 223 -3.19 0.21 -6.10
N SER A 224 -2.17 0.96 -6.47
CA SER A 224 -1.19 1.55 -5.55
C SER A 224 -1.10 3.07 -5.79
N MET A 225 -1.18 3.85 -4.73
CA MET A 225 -1.04 5.31 -4.76
C MET A 225 0.22 5.73 -4.03
N TYR A 226 1.04 6.54 -4.69
CA TYR A 226 2.26 7.13 -4.17
C TYR A 226 2.05 8.62 -4.04
N ILE A 227 2.05 9.13 -2.80
CA ILE A 227 2.12 10.57 -2.54
C ILE A 227 3.59 10.92 -2.38
N VAL A 228 4.18 11.37 -3.47
CA VAL A 228 5.60 11.65 -3.60
C VAL A 228 5.91 13.00 -2.98
N THR A 229 6.99 13.07 -2.21
CA THR A 229 7.44 14.33 -1.57
C THR A 229 7.64 15.46 -2.58
N GLU A 230 7.27 16.69 -2.19
CA GLU A 230 7.66 17.91 -2.91
C GLU A 230 9.16 18.19 -2.81
N ASN A 231 9.84 17.56 -1.84
CA ASN A 231 11.26 17.71 -1.56
C ASN A 231 11.63 19.19 -1.35
N THR A 232 10.83 19.91 -0.57
CA THR A 232 10.97 21.37 -0.33
C THR A 232 12.34 21.75 0.23
N HIS A 233 12.97 20.85 0.99
CA HIS A 233 14.30 21.00 1.56
C HIS A 233 15.44 20.65 0.58
N ASN A 234 15.13 20.11 -0.61
CA ASN A 234 16.09 19.64 -1.62
C ASN A 234 17.12 18.64 -1.07
N ILE A 235 16.67 17.71 -0.22
CA ILE A 235 17.52 16.70 0.42
C ILE A 235 17.64 15.47 -0.48
N LEU A 236 16.56 15.10 -1.16
CA LEU A 236 16.49 13.91 -2.00
C LEU A 236 16.86 14.23 -3.45
N ASN A 237 17.43 13.24 -4.14
CA ASN A 237 17.69 13.32 -5.57
C ASN A 237 16.48 12.80 -6.36
N SER A 238 16.06 13.49 -7.43
CA SER A 238 14.91 13.07 -8.25
C SER A 238 15.04 11.65 -8.79
N LYS A 239 16.25 11.22 -9.18
CA LYS A 239 16.51 9.84 -9.61
C LYS A 239 16.31 8.84 -8.47
N PHE A 240 16.77 9.18 -7.26
CA PHE A 240 16.56 8.33 -6.08
C PHE A 240 15.06 8.16 -5.79
N ILE A 241 14.29 9.24 -5.76
CA ILE A 241 12.84 9.19 -5.54
C ILE A 241 12.17 8.26 -6.57
N VAL A 242 12.48 8.43 -7.85
CA VAL A 242 11.88 7.59 -8.90
C VAL A 242 12.36 6.14 -8.82
N ASP A 243 13.64 5.89 -8.53
CA ASP A 243 14.15 4.52 -8.35
C ASP A 243 13.44 3.82 -7.19
N GLU A 244 13.21 4.49 -6.06
CA GLU A 244 12.48 3.91 -4.91
C GLU A 244 11.07 3.50 -5.31
N ILE A 245 10.32 4.37 -5.99
CA ILE A 245 8.97 4.04 -6.49
C ILE A 245 9.02 2.81 -7.40
N LEU A 246 9.94 2.81 -8.38
CA LEU A 246 10.05 1.73 -9.35
C LEU A 246 10.49 0.40 -8.72
N ASN A 247 11.33 0.44 -7.69
CA ASN A 247 11.75 -0.77 -6.97
C ASN A 247 10.59 -1.34 -6.15
N THR A 248 9.86 -0.49 -5.42
CA THR A 248 8.67 -0.92 -4.66
C THR A 248 7.60 -1.56 -5.54
N ILE A 249 7.43 -1.10 -6.78
CA ILE A 249 6.47 -1.71 -7.72
C ILE A 249 6.88 -3.12 -8.16
N ASN A 250 8.18 -3.45 -8.14
CA ASN A 250 8.70 -4.73 -8.64
C ASN A 250 9.01 -5.77 -7.54
N ASP A 251 8.78 -5.45 -6.26
CA ASP A 251 8.92 -6.36 -5.11
C ASP A 251 7.67 -7.22 -4.89
#